data_AF-A0A0R0CCQ4-F1
#
_entry.id   AF-A0A0R0CCQ4-F1
#
_cell.length_a   1.000
_cell.length_b   1.000
_cell.length_c   1.000
_cell.angle_alpha   90.00
_cell.angle_beta   90.00
_cell.angle_gamma   90.00
#
_symmetry.space_group_name_H-M   'P 1'
#
loop_
_entity.id
_entity.type
_entity.pdbx_description
1 polymer ?
#
loop_
_entity_poly.entity_id
_entity_poly.type
_entity_poly.pdbx_seq_one_letter_code
_entity_poly.pdbx_strand_id
1 'polypeptide(L)'
;MRVFVLPLLLLLLPASAAAQVYKCKGKSGETMYSEHPCDARAEPMKLREQAAATPANSASSADSQPAAAAAAAPAPAPAASGSPAEALEAERSCISTATASIYGSSNDRVGTLQQQMSSLNEQLAQATDAERSQALRQRMATFRQAISREHASAHTQMNTARRACIQQHRPEAAISR
;
A
#
# COMPACT_ATOMS: atom_id res chain seq x y z
N MET A 1 33.49 22.69 32.65
CA MET A 1 32.75 21.43 32.91
C MET A 1 31.30 21.58 32.45
N ARG A 2 31.03 21.51 31.13
CA ARG A 2 29.65 21.63 30.56
C ARG A 2 29.48 20.81 29.27
N VAL A 3 30.24 19.72 29.13
CA VAL A 3 30.19 18.85 27.93
C VAL A 3 29.59 17.46 28.25
N PHE A 4 29.31 17.18 29.52
CA PHE A 4 28.79 15.86 29.95
C PHE A 4 27.27 15.78 30.12
N VAL A 5 26.50 16.84 29.83
CA VAL A 5 25.04 16.83 30.05
C VAL A 5 24.28 16.22 28.86
N LEU A 6 24.81 16.37 27.63
CA LEU A 6 24.15 15.87 26.42
C LEU A 6 24.14 14.32 26.26
N PRO A 7 25.20 13.56 26.60
CA PRO A 7 25.17 12.10 26.42
C PRO A 7 24.29 11.41 27.49
N LEU A 8 24.07 12.05 28.64
CA LEU A 8 23.22 11.51 29.70
C LEU A 8 21.72 11.62 29.36
N LEU A 9 21.31 12.63 28.58
CA LEU A 9 19.91 12.86 28.21
C LEU A 9 19.40 11.87 27.13
N LEU A 10 20.28 11.37 26.26
CA LEU A 10 19.92 10.41 25.21
C LEU A 10 19.69 8.98 25.73
N LEU A 11 20.14 8.66 26.95
CA LEU A 11 19.96 7.33 27.56
C LEU A 11 18.58 7.12 28.21
N LEU A 12 17.72 8.15 28.22
CA LEU A 12 16.39 8.12 28.82
C LEU A 12 15.25 7.83 27.83
N LEU A 13 15.53 7.41 26.59
CA LEU A 13 14.47 6.88 25.73
C LEU A 13 14.09 5.46 26.22
N PRO A 14 12.86 5.21 26.68
CA PRO A 14 12.42 3.85 26.99
C PRO A 14 12.36 3.05 25.69
N ALA A 15 13.40 2.26 25.47
CA ALA A 15 13.47 1.26 24.42
C ALA A 15 12.67 0.02 24.84
N SER A 16 11.35 0.04 24.61
CA SER A 16 10.53 -1.16 24.42
C SER A 16 9.06 -0.79 24.23
N ALA A 17 8.68 -0.33 23.04
CA ALA A 17 7.30 -0.49 22.60
C ALA A 17 7.12 -1.97 22.20
N ALA A 18 6.74 -2.81 23.16
CA ALA A 18 6.29 -4.16 22.84
C ALA A 18 4.96 -4.02 22.08
N ALA A 19 4.98 -4.23 20.76
CA ALA A 19 3.78 -4.19 19.93
C ALA A 19 2.87 -5.37 20.31
N GLN A 20 1.95 -5.12 21.26
CA GLN A 20 0.92 -6.08 21.65
C GLN A 20 -0.24 -5.90 20.68
N VAL A 21 -0.52 -6.94 19.90
CA VAL A 21 -1.64 -6.94 18.98
C VAL A 21 -2.84 -7.56 19.68
N TYR A 22 -3.90 -6.76 19.84
CA TYR A 22 -5.17 -7.17 20.42
C TYR A 22 -6.13 -7.61 19.33
N LYS A 23 -6.87 -8.69 19.57
CA LYS A 23 -7.95 -9.13 18.69
C LYS A 23 -9.26 -8.50 19.14
N CYS A 24 -9.85 -7.72 18.25
CA CYS A 24 -11.05 -6.96 18.49
C CYS A 24 -12.21 -7.54 17.70
N LYS A 25 -13.34 -7.77 18.36
CA LYS A 25 -14.58 -8.25 17.72
C LYS A 25 -15.48 -7.05 17.45
N GLY A 26 -15.69 -6.74 16.17
CA GLY A 26 -16.64 -5.72 15.74
C GLY A 26 -18.08 -6.17 15.95
N LYS A 27 -19.00 -5.20 15.98
CA LYS A 27 -20.43 -5.42 16.26
C LYS A 27 -21.12 -6.31 15.22
N SER A 28 -20.57 -6.41 14.00
CA SER A 28 -21.06 -7.29 12.94
C SER A 28 -20.49 -8.72 13.02
N GLY A 29 -19.58 -8.98 13.97
CA GLY A 29 -18.87 -10.25 14.12
C GLY A 29 -17.50 -10.30 13.45
N GLU A 30 -17.09 -9.25 12.75
CA GLU A 30 -15.75 -9.13 12.15
C GLU A 30 -14.63 -9.13 13.20
N THR A 31 -13.48 -9.72 12.88
CA THR A 31 -12.30 -9.67 13.77
C THR A 31 -11.25 -8.74 13.18
N MET A 32 -10.96 -7.66 13.90
CA MET A 32 -9.93 -6.68 13.54
C MET A 32 -8.77 -6.79 14.53
N TYR A 33 -7.54 -6.52 14.08
CA TYR A 33 -6.35 -6.53 14.93
C TYR A 33 -5.88 -5.10 15.14
N SER A 34 -5.65 -4.72 16.40
CA SER A 34 -5.28 -3.35 16.79
C SER A 34 -4.09 -3.38 17.74
N GLU A 35 -3.23 -2.35 17.67
CA GLU A 35 -2.11 -2.16 18.60
C GLU A 35 -2.57 -1.58 19.95
N HIS A 36 -3.85 -1.25 20.08
CA HIS A 36 -4.49 -0.74 21.30
C HIS A 36 -5.70 -1.59 21.70
N PRO A 37 -5.96 -1.78 23.01
CA PRO A 37 -7.05 -2.61 23.49
C PRO A 37 -8.39 -2.01 23.08
N CYS A 38 -9.23 -2.78 22.40
CA CYS A 38 -10.50 -2.28 21.91
C CYS A 38 -11.57 -2.16 23.00
N ASP A 39 -11.47 -2.96 24.07
CA ASP A 39 -12.36 -2.91 25.24
C ASP A 39 -11.61 -3.38 26.49
N ALA A 40 -12.15 -3.07 27.69
CA ALA A 40 -11.55 -3.41 28.97
C ALA A 40 -11.35 -4.92 29.26
N ARG A 41 -11.87 -5.80 28.39
CA ARG A 41 -11.71 -7.27 28.44
C ARG A 41 -10.87 -7.84 27.30
N ALA A 42 -10.19 -7.00 26.52
CA ALA A 42 -9.36 -7.45 25.41
C ALA A 42 -8.13 -8.24 25.92
N GLU A 43 -8.03 -9.51 25.54
CA GLU A 43 -6.85 -10.32 25.85
C GLU A 43 -5.71 -10.04 24.85
N PRO A 44 -4.50 -9.69 25.33
CA PRO A 44 -3.34 -9.52 24.45
C PRO A 44 -2.90 -10.86 23.88
N MET A 45 -2.74 -10.94 22.55
CA MET A 45 -2.24 -12.14 21.90
C MET A 45 -0.71 -12.09 21.84
N LYS A 46 -0.04 -13.08 22.45
CA LYS A 46 1.42 -13.18 22.36
C LYS A 46 1.84 -13.64 20.96
N LEU A 47 2.43 -12.73 20.20
CA LEU A 47 3.20 -13.08 19.00
C LEU A 47 4.43 -13.87 19.45
N ARG A 48 4.72 -14.98 18.79
CA ARG A 48 5.84 -15.87 19.13
C ARG A 48 7.14 -15.08 19.00
N GLU A 49 7.83 -14.86 20.13
CA GLU A 49 9.10 -14.14 20.19
C GLU A 49 10.13 -14.80 19.27
N GLN A 50 10.45 -14.14 18.14
CA GLN A 50 11.65 -14.44 17.37
C GLN A 50 12.81 -13.75 18.08
N ALA A 51 13.69 -14.56 18.65
CA ALA A 51 14.92 -14.09 19.29
C ALA A 51 15.72 -13.21 18.34
N ALA A 52 16.21 -12.09 18.88
CA ALA A 52 17.00 -11.09 18.18
C ALA A 52 18.24 -11.68 17.49
N ALA A 53 18.41 -11.37 16.21
CA ALA A 53 19.71 -11.43 15.53
C ALA A 53 19.90 -10.16 14.70
N THR A 54 20.91 -9.37 15.04
CA THR A 54 21.53 -8.33 14.21
C THR A 54 23.01 -8.28 14.63
N PRO A 55 23.99 -7.87 13.77
CA PRO A 55 23.81 -7.01 12.59
C PRO A 55 24.69 -7.32 11.34
N ALA A 56 24.39 -6.55 10.27
CA ALA A 56 25.30 -5.95 9.27
C ALA A 56 25.50 -6.59 7.87
N ASN A 57 25.13 -5.75 6.89
CA ASN A 57 25.64 -5.50 5.53
C ASN A 57 25.51 -6.51 4.37
N SER A 58 24.81 -6.00 3.35
CA SER A 58 25.09 -6.06 1.92
C SER A 58 25.32 -7.44 1.29
N ALA A 59 24.27 -7.98 0.65
CA ALA A 59 24.25 -8.22 -0.79
C ALA A 59 22.95 -8.91 -1.20
N SER A 60 22.62 -8.65 -2.46
CA SER A 60 21.59 -9.27 -3.27
C SER A 60 21.61 -10.82 -3.27
N SER A 61 20.45 -11.37 -3.64
CA SER A 61 20.24 -12.57 -4.46
C SER A 61 19.65 -13.81 -3.78
N ALA A 62 18.70 -14.38 -4.53
CA ALA A 62 18.18 -15.75 -4.50
C ALA A 62 17.29 -16.09 -3.30
N ASP A 63 15.99 -16.26 -3.54
CA ASP A 63 15.41 -17.58 -3.84
C ASP A 63 15.77 -18.62 -2.78
N SER A 64 14.84 -18.90 -1.87
CA SER A 64 14.24 -20.23 -1.69
C SER A 64 13.41 -20.31 -0.40
N GLN A 65 12.08 -20.27 -0.59
CA GLN A 65 11.13 -21.27 -0.06
C GLN A 65 10.91 -21.41 1.45
N PRO A 66 9.68 -21.14 1.96
CA PRO A 66 9.14 -21.86 3.10
C PRO A 66 8.38 -23.09 2.59
N ALA A 67 8.94 -24.27 2.87
CA ALA A 67 8.17 -25.48 3.03
C ALA A 67 7.19 -25.26 4.19
N ALA A 68 5.89 -25.28 3.89
CA ALA A 68 4.84 -25.50 4.87
C ALA A 68 4.00 -26.69 4.40
N ALA A 69 4.25 -27.84 5.01
CA ALA A 69 3.36 -28.98 4.96
C ALA A 69 2.04 -28.60 5.66
N ALA A 70 1.00 -28.34 4.87
CA ALA A 70 -0.36 -28.17 5.33
C ALA A 70 -1.01 -29.56 5.50
N ALA A 71 -1.57 -29.82 6.68
CA ALA A 71 -2.48 -30.93 6.89
C ALA A 71 -3.76 -30.68 6.07
N ALA A 72 -4.15 -31.69 5.29
CA ALA A 72 -5.20 -31.67 4.30
C ALA A 72 -6.60 -31.45 4.91
N ALA A 73 -7.06 -30.20 4.92
CA ALA A 73 -8.45 -29.93 4.54
C ALA A 73 -8.55 -30.19 3.03
N PRO A 74 -9.64 -30.78 2.50
CA PRO A 74 -9.80 -30.87 1.05
C PRO A 74 -9.71 -29.44 0.52
N ALA A 75 -8.71 -29.22 -0.33
CA ALA A 75 -8.63 -28.00 -1.11
C ALA A 75 -10.03 -27.74 -1.71
N PRO A 76 -10.52 -26.50 -1.79
CA PRO A 76 -11.39 -26.21 -2.91
C PRO A 76 -10.56 -26.65 -4.11
N ALA A 77 -11.02 -27.69 -4.81
CA ALA A 77 -10.42 -28.08 -6.07
C ALA A 77 -10.16 -26.79 -6.85
N PRO A 78 -9.05 -26.67 -7.62
CA PRO A 78 -9.02 -25.62 -8.62
C PRO A 78 -10.36 -25.74 -9.34
N ALA A 79 -11.10 -24.64 -9.45
CA ALA A 79 -12.23 -24.59 -10.38
C ALA A 79 -11.65 -24.65 -11.81
N ALA A 80 -10.89 -25.70 -12.12
CA ALA A 80 -10.44 -26.11 -13.43
C ALA A 80 -11.59 -26.89 -14.07
N SER A 81 -12.71 -26.20 -14.15
CA SER A 81 -13.89 -26.57 -14.92
C SER A 81 -14.75 -25.33 -15.14
N GLY A 82 -14.11 -24.15 -15.19
CA GLY A 82 -14.68 -23.01 -15.87
C GLY A 82 -14.58 -23.26 -17.37
N SER A 83 -15.72 -23.26 -18.05
CA SER A 83 -15.77 -23.15 -19.50
C SER A 83 -14.91 -21.95 -19.97
N PRO A 84 -14.42 -21.96 -21.23
CA PRO A 84 -13.72 -20.80 -21.79
C PRO A 84 -14.56 -19.51 -21.70
N ALA A 85 -15.89 -19.61 -21.66
CA ALA A 85 -16.78 -18.47 -21.46
C ALA A 85 -16.67 -17.87 -20.04
N GLU A 86 -16.63 -18.71 -19.00
CA GLU A 86 -16.46 -18.27 -17.60
C GLU A 86 -15.08 -17.65 -17.36
N ALA A 87 -14.03 -18.19 -17.99
CA ALA A 87 -12.69 -17.61 -17.94
C ALA A 87 -12.63 -16.19 -18.53
N LEU A 88 -13.30 -15.97 -19.67
CA LEU A 88 -13.40 -14.65 -20.31
C LEU A 88 -14.22 -13.66 -19.47
N GLU A 89 -15.29 -14.13 -18.82
CA GLU A 89 -16.09 -13.28 -17.93
C GLU A 89 -15.30 -12.88 -16.68
N ALA A 90 -14.55 -13.82 -16.09
CA ALA A 90 -13.65 -13.54 -14.99
C ALA A 90 -12.54 -12.55 -15.36
N GLU A 91 -11.94 -12.67 -16.55
CA GLU A 91 -10.96 -11.71 -17.07
C GLU A 91 -11.55 -10.30 -17.19
N ARG A 92 -12.75 -10.17 -17.78
CA ARG A 92 -13.44 -8.88 -17.92
C ARG A 92 -13.74 -8.25 -16.56
N SER A 93 -14.20 -9.06 -15.61
CA SER A 93 -14.44 -8.62 -14.24
C SER A 93 -13.15 -8.12 -13.58
N CYS A 94 -12.07 -8.89 -13.68
CA CYS A 94 -10.74 -8.52 -13.18
C CYS A 94 -10.28 -7.16 -13.73
N ILE A 95 -10.37 -6.95 -15.05
CA ILE A 95 -9.99 -5.69 -15.70
C ILE A 95 -10.87 -4.53 -15.22
N SER A 96 -12.18 -4.77 -15.07
CA SER A 96 -13.14 -3.76 -14.59
C SER A 96 -12.81 -3.31 -13.15
N THR A 97 -12.60 -4.26 -12.25
CA THR A 97 -12.21 -3.98 -10.86
C THR A 97 -10.85 -3.28 -10.76
N ALA A 98 -9.86 -3.72 -11.56
CA ALA A 98 -8.56 -3.05 -11.62
C ALA A 98 -8.69 -1.61 -12.13
N THR A 99 -9.50 -1.38 -13.17
CA THR A 99 -9.75 -0.04 -13.71
C THR A 99 -10.34 0.89 -12.64
N ALA A 100 -11.38 0.43 -11.94
CA ALA A 100 -12.06 1.22 -10.92
C ALA A 100 -11.12 1.59 -9.76
N SER A 101 -10.33 0.64 -9.28
CA SER A 101 -9.40 0.86 -8.16
C SER A 101 -8.22 1.76 -8.53
N ILE A 102 -7.58 1.53 -9.69
CA ILE A 102 -6.42 2.30 -10.15
C ILE A 102 -6.82 3.74 -10.44
N TYR A 103 -7.82 3.96 -11.29
CA TYR A 103 -8.21 5.31 -11.67
C TYR A 103 -9.00 6.03 -10.57
N GLY A 104 -9.76 5.33 -9.74
CA GLY A 104 -10.43 5.94 -8.59
C GLY A 104 -9.43 6.63 -7.66
N SER A 105 -8.46 5.88 -7.16
CA SER A 105 -7.44 6.44 -6.25
C SER A 105 -6.54 7.49 -6.92
N SER A 106 -6.24 7.33 -8.21
CA SER A 106 -5.46 8.30 -8.98
C SER A 106 -6.21 9.62 -9.14
N ASN A 107 -7.49 9.55 -9.48
CA ASN A 107 -8.35 10.72 -9.62
C ASN A 107 -8.51 11.48 -8.29
N ASP A 108 -8.62 10.78 -7.15
CA ASP A 108 -8.70 11.43 -5.83
C ASP A 108 -7.42 12.23 -5.51
N ARG A 109 -6.24 11.64 -5.78
CA ARG A 109 -4.95 12.32 -5.62
C ARG A 109 -4.83 13.52 -6.56
N VAL A 110 -5.21 13.37 -7.82
CA VAL A 110 -5.22 14.47 -8.80
C VAL A 110 -6.18 15.58 -8.37
N GLY A 111 -7.39 15.24 -7.91
CA GLY A 111 -8.36 16.22 -7.40
C GLY A 111 -7.83 17.02 -6.23
N THR A 112 -7.14 16.37 -5.29
CA THR A 112 -6.47 17.04 -4.16
C THR A 112 -5.38 18.01 -4.63
N LEU A 113 -4.54 17.59 -5.58
CA LEU A 113 -3.49 18.45 -6.16
C LEU A 113 -4.09 19.64 -6.92
N GLN A 114 -5.19 19.44 -7.63
CA GLN A 114 -5.90 20.51 -8.34
C GLN A 114 -6.51 21.53 -7.37
N GLN A 115 -7.09 21.08 -6.25
CA GLN A 115 -7.60 21.97 -5.20
C GLN A 115 -6.48 22.78 -4.53
N GLN A 116 -5.29 22.19 -4.34
CA GLN A 116 -4.13 22.94 -3.85
C GLN A 116 -3.64 23.96 -4.89
N MET A 117 -3.73 23.64 -6.18
CA MET A 117 -3.41 24.61 -7.24
C MET A 117 -4.39 25.78 -7.28
N SER A 118 -5.69 25.58 -7.02
CA SER A 118 -6.67 26.67 -6.99
C SER A 118 -6.38 27.63 -5.83
N SER A 119 -6.08 27.12 -4.64
CA SER A 119 -5.72 27.96 -3.49
C SER A 119 -4.39 28.72 -3.69
N LEU A 120 -3.43 28.12 -4.41
CA LEU A 120 -2.20 28.84 -4.82
C LEU A 120 -2.47 29.95 -5.85
N ASN A 121 -3.43 29.74 -6.77
CA ASN A 121 -3.82 30.78 -7.72
C ASN A 121 -4.43 31.99 -7.02
N GLU A 122 -5.28 31.77 -6.00
CA GLU A 122 -5.85 32.86 -5.19
C GLU A 122 -4.75 33.63 -4.46
N GLN A 123 -3.79 32.93 -3.84
CA GLN A 123 -2.62 33.56 -3.21
C GLN A 123 -1.77 34.35 -4.20
N LEU A 124 -1.63 33.86 -5.44
CA LEU A 124 -0.90 34.54 -6.49
C LEU A 124 -1.62 35.82 -6.92
N ALA A 125 -2.95 35.80 -7.00
CA ALA A 125 -3.75 36.98 -7.32
C ALA A 125 -3.66 38.08 -6.25
N GLN A 126 -3.44 37.68 -4.99
CA GLN A 126 -3.26 38.60 -3.86
C GLN A 126 -1.80 39.01 -3.62
N ALA A 127 -0.83 38.43 -4.33
CA ALA A 127 0.58 38.68 -4.12
C ALA A 127 1.00 40.04 -4.70
N THR A 128 1.52 40.92 -3.85
CA THR A 128 2.09 42.23 -4.25
C THR A 128 3.58 42.16 -4.59
N ASP A 129 4.28 41.16 -4.06
CA ASP A 129 5.74 41.03 -4.19
C ASP A 129 6.13 40.12 -5.37
N ALA A 130 7.09 40.58 -6.18
CA ALA A 130 7.57 39.84 -7.35
C ALA A 130 8.18 38.48 -6.97
N GLU A 131 9.02 38.44 -5.93
CA GLU A 131 9.65 37.21 -5.44
C GLU A 131 8.62 36.18 -4.98
N ARG A 132 7.62 36.62 -4.21
CA ARG A 132 6.52 35.77 -3.74
C ARG A 132 5.71 35.21 -4.91
N SER A 133 5.41 36.06 -5.89
CA SER A 133 4.69 35.63 -7.10
C SER A 133 5.47 34.58 -7.89
N GLN A 134 6.80 34.71 -7.97
CA GLN A 134 7.67 33.74 -8.64
C GLN A 134 7.71 32.40 -7.90
N ALA A 135 7.84 32.42 -6.58
CA ALA A 135 7.81 31.21 -5.75
C ALA A 135 6.48 30.45 -5.87
N LEU A 136 5.35 31.17 -5.88
CA LEU A 136 4.02 30.57 -6.07
C LEU A 136 3.89 29.92 -7.46
N ARG A 137 4.34 30.58 -8.52
CA ARG A 137 4.35 30.01 -9.88
C ARG A 137 5.20 28.74 -9.97
N GLN A 138 6.35 28.69 -9.30
CA GLN A 138 7.21 27.50 -9.24
C GLN A 138 6.51 26.33 -8.51
N ARG A 139 5.83 26.61 -7.39
CA ARG A 139 5.02 25.59 -6.69
C ARG A 139 3.92 25.04 -7.58
N MET A 140 3.20 25.90 -8.30
CA MET A 140 2.20 25.45 -9.27
C MET A 140 2.80 24.58 -10.38
N ALA A 141 3.97 24.93 -10.91
CA ALA A 141 4.66 24.10 -11.90
C ALA A 141 5.01 22.71 -11.34
N THR A 142 5.44 22.65 -10.07
CA THR A 142 5.73 21.40 -9.36
C THR A 142 4.48 20.52 -9.24
N PHE A 143 3.32 21.10 -8.92
CA PHE A 143 2.06 20.35 -8.87
C PHE A 143 1.60 19.84 -10.23
N ARG A 144 1.74 20.64 -11.30
CA ARG A 144 1.44 20.17 -12.66
C ARG A 144 2.29 18.97 -13.05
N GLN A 145 3.58 18.98 -12.69
CA GLN A 145 4.46 17.83 -12.90
C GLN A 145 4.02 16.62 -12.06
N ALA A 146 3.59 16.83 -10.82
CA ALA A 146 3.08 15.76 -9.97
C ALA A 146 1.82 15.10 -10.56
N ILE A 147 0.86 15.90 -11.05
CA ILE A 147 -0.35 15.40 -11.73
C ILE A 147 0.03 14.59 -12.98
N SER A 148 0.97 15.08 -13.79
CA SER A 148 1.44 14.34 -14.97
C SER A 148 2.07 12.99 -14.60
N ARG A 149 2.88 12.95 -13.54
CA ARG A 149 3.46 11.69 -13.02
C ARG A 149 2.40 10.73 -12.50
N GLU A 150 1.39 11.25 -11.80
CA GLU A 150 0.28 10.46 -11.28
C GLU A 150 -0.47 9.75 -12.43
N HIS A 151 -0.83 10.48 -13.47
CA HIS A 151 -1.48 9.88 -14.66
C HIS A 151 -0.60 8.84 -15.36
N ALA A 152 0.69 9.13 -15.56
CA ALA A 152 1.61 8.18 -16.17
C ALA A 152 1.77 6.90 -15.33
N SER A 153 1.78 7.05 -14.00
CA SER A 153 1.84 5.93 -13.07
C SER A 153 0.58 5.05 -13.13
N ALA A 154 -0.60 5.67 -13.13
CA ALA A 154 -1.88 4.96 -13.24
C ALA A 154 -1.99 4.21 -14.57
N HIS A 155 -1.53 4.83 -15.66
CA HIS A 155 -1.49 4.17 -16.97
C HIS A 155 -0.58 2.94 -16.97
N THR A 156 0.60 3.05 -16.35
CA THR A 156 1.54 1.93 -16.21
C THR A 156 0.95 0.80 -15.37
N GLN A 157 0.34 1.14 -14.22
CA GLN A 157 -0.34 0.18 -13.35
C GLN A 157 -1.48 -0.54 -14.10
N MET A 158 -2.26 0.18 -14.90
CA MET A 158 -3.34 -0.41 -15.70
C MET A 158 -2.82 -1.41 -16.73
N ASN A 159 -1.72 -1.09 -17.41
CA ASN A 159 -1.11 -2.00 -18.38
C ASN A 159 -0.57 -3.27 -17.69
N THR A 160 0.04 -3.12 -16.51
CA THR A 160 0.48 -4.26 -15.69
C THR A 160 -0.70 -5.10 -15.21
N ALA A 161 -1.77 -4.48 -14.70
CA ALA A 161 -2.96 -5.17 -14.22
C ALA A 161 -3.67 -5.95 -15.34
N ARG A 162 -3.78 -5.38 -16.55
CA ARG A 162 -4.31 -6.10 -17.71
C ARG A 162 -3.53 -7.37 -18.01
N ARG A 163 -2.19 -7.30 -18.03
CA ARG A 163 -1.34 -8.46 -18.27
C ARG A 163 -1.53 -9.53 -17.18
N ALA A 164 -1.63 -9.10 -15.93
CA ALA A 164 -1.90 -10.01 -14.81
C ALA A 164 -3.26 -10.71 -14.94
N CYS A 165 -4.34 -9.97 -15.24
CA CYS A 165 -5.68 -10.54 -15.45
C CYS A 165 -5.69 -11.57 -16.59
N ILE A 166 -5.06 -11.26 -17.73
CA ILE A 166 -4.97 -12.18 -18.87
C ILE A 166 -4.20 -13.45 -18.50
N GLN A 167 -3.08 -13.31 -17.77
CA GLN A 167 -2.28 -14.47 -17.35
C GLN A 167 -3.04 -15.34 -16.35
N GLN A 168 -3.76 -14.73 -15.41
CA GLN A 168 -4.51 -15.43 -14.38
C GLN A 168 -5.71 -16.21 -14.93
N HIS A 169 -6.38 -15.67 -15.95
CA HIS A 169 -7.58 -16.27 -16.54
C HIS A 169 -7.33 -16.95 -17.89
N ARG A 170 -6.06 -17.19 -18.24
CA ARG A 170 -5.70 -17.91 -19.47
C ARG A 170 -6.27 -19.34 -19.42
N PRO A 171 -7.09 -19.77 -20.40
CA PRO A 171 -7.57 -21.13 -20.44
C PRO A 171 -6.42 -22.11 -20.73
N GLU A 172 -6.23 -23.12 -19.89
CA GLU A 172 -5.19 -24.16 -20.03
C GLU A 172 -5.26 -24.91 -21.37
N ALA A 173 -6.43 -24.92 -22.02
CA ALA A 173 -6.64 -25.49 -23.36
C ALA A 173 -5.78 -24.86 -24.47
N ALA A 174 -5.14 -23.70 -24.23
CA ALA A 174 -4.27 -23.04 -25.20
C ALA A 174 -2.78 -23.46 -25.13
N ILE A 175 -2.39 -24.36 -24.22
CA ILE A 175 -0.98 -24.75 -23.99
C ILE A 175 -0.64 -26.13 -24.60
N SER A 176 -1.63 -26.90 -25.04
CA SER A 176 -1.43 -28.29 -25.50
C SER A 176 -1.49 -28.49 -27.03
N ARG A 177 -1.01 -27.54 -27.84
CA ARG A 177 -0.84 -27.71 -29.30
C ARG A 177 0.60 -27.56 -29.72
#